data_AF-A0A7Z9KFZ1-F1
#
_entry.id   AF-A0A7Z9KFZ1-F1
#
_cell.length_a   1.000
_cell.length_b   1.000
_cell.length_c   1.000
_cell.angle_alpha   90.00
_cell.angle_beta   90.00
_cell.angle_gamma   90.00
#
_symmetry.space_group_name_H-M   'P 1'
#
loop_
_entity.id
_entity.type
_entity.pdbx_description
1 polymer ?
#
loop_
_entity_poly.entity_id
_entity_poly.type
_entity_poly.pdbx_seq_one_letter_code
_entity_poly.pdbx_strand_id
1 'polypeptide(L)'
;RVQRSLFELVDLVGTFDKPRYVDYDSDLCVHSRSEKIGCTRCIDNCPNVAIASNGDGVSIDNYICGGCGQCASLCPTGAVTYAVPGPAVDFERLRILLSRYLAAGGTAPMLLVYDHAGEEILSAIGRFGRGLPANVLPYSINEVTAAGLDLLLLAAAYGAEATLILCPRRQTDALGGLQSQIEIAETILKGMSVGVGRAFILDEVDPDIIETKLFEIAASRTKGLAFEAAKFLPLGGKRDRMWLALDHLQKNAVGAPSPIALPTGAPFGAVSVNVEGCTLCLACVSACPTGALLDNPERPQLSFLERACVQCGLCRTTCPESVITLEPRIDFGESTRAPRMLNEEEPFECVRCGKPFGVRSSVEHMVDKLRDHSMFANDDNALDRIRMCADCRVAAQFDTNQPLALGPRPRPRTTDDYLRSDGEED
;
A
#
# COMPACT_ATOMS: atom_id res chain seq x y z
N ARG A 1 40.18 12.42 -7.98
CA ARG A 1 39.71 11.17 -7.33
C ARG A 1 39.11 10.21 -8.37
N VAL A 2 38.11 10.63 -9.16
CA VAL A 2 37.49 9.81 -10.23
C VAL A 2 38.50 9.24 -11.24
N GLN A 3 39.43 10.05 -11.78
CA GLN A 3 40.46 9.55 -12.70
C GLN A 3 41.38 8.49 -12.10
N ARG A 4 41.77 8.62 -10.82
CA ARG A 4 42.60 7.62 -10.13
C ARG A 4 41.85 6.31 -9.95
N SER A 5 40.59 6.39 -9.50
CA SER A 5 39.73 5.20 -9.35
C SER A 5 39.44 4.53 -10.70
N LEU A 6 39.32 5.29 -11.79
CA LEU A 6 39.19 4.71 -13.13
C LEU A 6 40.43 3.91 -13.54
N PHE A 7 41.64 4.41 -13.27
CA PHE A 7 42.86 3.65 -13.54
C PHE A 7 42.97 2.39 -12.67
N GLU A 8 42.65 2.49 -11.38
CA GLU A 8 42.61 1.33 -10.47
C GLU A 8 41.58 0.29 -10.91
N LEU A 9 40.40 0.71 -11.41
CA LEU A 9 39.36 -0.18 -11.92
C LEU A 9 39.78 -0.94 -13.19
N VAL A 10 40.62 -0.36 -14.05
CA VAL A 10 41.10 -1.02 -15.28
C VAL A 10 42.00 -2.22 -14.94
N ASP A 11 42.73 -2.15 -13.83
CA ASP A 11 43.60 -3.23 -13.36
C ASP A 11 42.83 -4.34 -12.61
N LEU A 12 41.57 -4.08 -12.23
CA LEU A 12 40.70 -5.08 -11.60
C LEU A 12 40.09 -6.01 -12.66
N VAL A 13 40.87 -7.02 -13.06
CA VAL A 13 40.43 -8.10 -13.96
C VAL A 13 40.00 -9.31 -13.14
N GLY A 14 38.73 -9.69 -13.22
CA GLY A 14 38.19 -10.85 -12.51
C GLY A 14 36.68 -11.00 -12.64
N THR A 15 36.12 -11.93 -11.89
CA THR A 15 34.67 -12.09 -11.71
C THR A 15 34.22 -11.25 -10.52
N PHE A 16 33.25 -10.37 -10.73
CA PHE A 16 32.67 -9.53 -9.68
C PHE A 16 31.23 -9.96 -9.41
N ASP A 17 30.95 -10.26 -8.15
CA ASP A 17 29.60 -10.51 -7.69
C ASP A 17 29.00 -9.22 -7.14
N LYS A 18 27.88 -8.81 -7.72
CA LYS A 18 27.09 -7.68 -7.20
C LYS A 18 25.89 -8.24 -6.44
N PRO A 19 25.72 -7.90 -5.15
CA PRO A 19 24.53 -8.29 -4.41
C PRO A 19 23.27 -7.77 -5.09
N ARG A 20 22.23 -8.60 -5.11
CA ARG A 20 20.88 -8.13 -5.41
C ARG A 20 20.34 -7.44 -4.16
N TYR A 21 20.31 -6.11 -4.19
CA TYR A 21 19.94 -5.31 -3.01
C TYR A 21 18.45 -5.31 -2.70
N VAL A 22 17.59 -5.54 -3.70
CA VAL A 22 16.14 -5.51 -3.54
C VAL A 22 15.46 -6.67 -4.25
N ASP A 23 14.40 -7.15 -3.62
CA ASP A 23 13.44 -8.08 -4.21
C ASP A 23 12.17 -7.33 -4.59
N TYR A 24 11.53 -7.80 -5.67
CA TYR A 24 10.32 -7.20 -6.21
C TYR A 24 9.26 -8.27 -6.42
N ASP A 25 8.10 -8.03 -5.83
CA ASP A 25 6.88 -8.81 -5.98
C ASP A 25 5.84 -7.97 -6.73
N SER A 26 5.50 -8.41 -7.95
CA SER A 26 4.54 -7.72 -8.81
C SER A 26 3.12 -7.77 -8.28
N ASP A 27 2.76 -8.81 -7.52
CA ASP A 27 1.38 -9.04 -7.09
C ASP A 27 0.97 -8.04 -5.99
N LEU A 28 1.97 -7.51 -5.27
CA LEU A 28 1.79 -6.46 -4.27
C LEU A 28 1.94 -5.05 -4.86
N CYS A 29 2.36 -4.92 -6.12
CA CYS A 29 2.67 -3.64 -6.73
C CYS A 29 1.40 -2.87 -7.08
N VAL A 30 1.37 -1.58 -6.74
CA VAL A 30 0.23 -0.68 -6.99
C VAL A 30 0.60 0.45 -7.95
N HIS A 31 1.63 0.24 -8.77
CA HIS A 31 2.17 1.25 -9.67
C HIS A 31 1.10 1.75 -10.64
N SER A 32 0.46 0.83 -11.34
CA SER A 32 -0.56 1.10 -12.33
C SER A 32 -1.59 -0.03 -12.34
N ARG A 33 -2.81 0.30 -12.75
CA ARG A 33 -3.83 -0.71 -13.07
C ARG A 33 -4.71 -0.20 -14.19
N SER A 34 -4.85 -0.96 -15.27
CA SER A 34 -5.64 -0.56 -16.43
C SER A 34 -5.21 0.82 -16.96
N GLU A 35 -3.89 0.99 -17.11
CA GLU A 35 -3.23 2.22 -17.61
C GLU A 35 -3.39 3.46 -16.71
N LYS A 36 -4.00 3.32 -15.53
CA LYS A 36 -4.12 4.40 -14.54
C LYS A 36 -3.02 4.29 -13.52
N ILE A 37 -2.19 5.33 -13.41
CA ILE A 37 -1.10 5.41 -12.44
C ILE A 37 -1.67 5.59 -11.03
N GLY A 38 -1.25 4.71 -10.12
CA GLY A 38 -1.54 4.77 -8.69
C GLY A 38 -0.34 5.15 -7.83
N CYS A 39 0.87 4.71 -8.18
CA CYS A 39 2.05 4.96 -7.34
C CYS A 39 3.34 5.05 -8.15
N THR A 40 4.13 6.10 -7.90
CA THR A 40 5.43 6.33 -8.56
C THR A 40 6.59 6.45 -7.56
N ARG A 41 6.33 6.26 -6.25
CA ARG A 41 7.30 6.54 -5.17
C ARG A 41 8.69 5.94 -5.39
N CYS A 42 8.76 4.67 -5.83
CA CYS A 42 10.04 4.01 -6.07
C CYS A 42 10.78 4.55 -7.30
N ILE A 43 10.06 4.97 -8.34
CA ILE A 43 10.62 5.61 -9.55
C ILE A 43 11.14 7.00 -9.18
N ASP A 44 10.29 7.81 -8.53
CA ASP A 44 10.58 9.21 -8.20
C ASP A 44 11.75 9.38 -7.22
N ASN A 45 12.03 8.36 -6.40
CA ASN A 45 13.06 8.37 -5.37
C ASN A 45 14.22 7.41 -5.67
N CYS A 46 14.41 7.01 -6.93
CA CYS A 46 15.57 6.19 -7.31
C CYS A 46 16.74 7.11 -7.73
N PRO A 47 17.77 7.33 -6.89
CA PRO A 47 18.89 8.21 -7.24
C PRO A 47 19.73 7.69 -8.41
N ASN A 48 19.68 6.39 -8.67
CA ASN A 48 20.42 5.74 -9.76
C ASN A 48 19.58 5.53 -11.02
N VAL A 49 18.29 5.91 -11.01
CA VAL A 49 17.35 5.71 -12.13
C VAL A 49 17.32 4.24 -12.59
N ALA A 50 17.39 3.32 -11.63
CA ALA A 50 17.37 1.87 -11.88
C ALA A 50 15.95 1.30 -12.04
N ILE A 51 14.91 2.13 -11.86
CA ILE A 51 13.51 1.69 -11.80
C ILE A 51 12.71 2.42 -12.87
N ALA A 52 11.94 1.67 -13.65
CA ALA A 52 11.07 2.21 -14.70
C ALA A 52 9.66 1.58 -14.65
N SER A 53 8.68 2.26 -15.23
CA SER A 53 7.32 1.72 -15.40
C SER A 53 7.35 0.51 -16.34
N ASN A 54 6.55 -0.52 -16.03
CA ASN A 54 6.41 -1.73 -16.83
C ASN A 54 4.98 -2.28 -16.73
N GLY A 55 4.05 -1.70 -17.50
CA GLY A 55 2.63 -2.08 -17.48
C GLY A 55 1.98 -1.76 -16.14
N ASP A 56 1.37 -2.76 -15.50
CA ASP A 56 0.75 -2.61 -14.17
C ASP A 56 1.80 -2.60 -13.02
N GLY A 57 3.06 -2.92 -13.32
CA GLY A 57 4.16 -2.95 -12.36
C GLY A 57 5.33 -2.04 -12.71
N VAL A 58 6.47 -2.29 -12.07
CA VAL A 58 7.75 -1.65 -12.39
C VAL A 58 8.79 -2.70 -12.79
N SER A 59 9.80 -2.28 -13.55
CA SER A 59 11.02 -3.04 -13.75
C SER A 59 12.14 -2.44 -12.90
N ILE A 60 12.99 -3.30 -12.34
CA ILE A 60 14.15 -2.89 -11.55
C ILE A 60 15.40 -3.50 -12.18
N ASP A 61 16.30 -2.66 -12.67
CA ASP A 61 17.59 -3.08 -13.20
C ASP A 61 18.60 -3.27 -12.05
N ASN A 62 18.89 -4.54 -11.73
CA ASN A 62 19.84 -4.90 -10.68
C ASN A 62 21.28 -4.49 -11.02
N TYR A 63 21.65 -4.33 -12.29
CA TYR A 63 22.98 -3.89 -12.71
C TYR A 63 23.18 -2.40 -12.48
N ILE A 64 22.12 -1.59 -12.59
CA ILE A 64 22.15 -0.15 -12.27
C ILE A 64 21.92 0.11 -10.77
N CYS A 65 21.11 -0.71 -10.10
CA CYS A 65 20.75 -0.52 -8.69
C CYS A 65 21.98 -0.40 -7.77
N GLY A 66 22.21 0.78 -7.18
CA GLY A 66 23.29 1.02 -6.23
C GLY A 66 22.99 0.63 -4.78
N GLY A 67 21.82 0.03 -4.51
CA GLY A 67 21.51 -0.51 -3.18
C GLY A 67 21.07 0.47 -2.10
N CYS A 68 20.75 1.73 -2.42
CA CYS A 68 20.32 2.75 -1.42
C CYS A 68 19.07 2.38 -0.59
N GLY A 69 18.21 1.49 -1.08
CA GLY A 69 17.03 1.00 -0.34
C GLY A 69 15.85 1.96 -0.23
N GLN A 70 15.87 3.15 -0.85
CA GLN A 70 14.75 4.11 -0.81
C GLN A 70 13.44 3.54 -1.37
N CYS A 71 13.52 2.77 -2.45
CA CYS A 71 12.34 2.11 -3.02
C CYS A 71 11.68 1.15 -2.02
N ALA A 72 12.47 0.41 -1.22
CA ALA A 72 11.97 -0.50 -0.20
C ALA A 72 11.43 0.24 1.04
N SER A 73 12.05 1.36 1.43
CA SER A 73 11.59 2.16 2.57
C SER A 73 10.25 2.85 2.26
N LEU A 74 10.10 3.39 1.05
CA LEU A 74 8.91 4.14 0.58
C LEU A 74 7.76 3.26 0.05
N CYS A 75 8.01 1.99 -0.26
CA CYS A 75 6.97 1.08 -0.78
C CYS A 75 5.91 0.79 0.30
N PRO A 76 4.65 1.21 0.11
CA PRO A 76 3.62 1.09 1.15
C PRO A 76 3.02 -0.32 1.27
N THR A 77 3.08 -1.12 0.21
CA THR A 77 2.61 -2.51 0.17
C THR A 77 3.70 -3.50 0.56
N GLY A 78 4.97 -3.12 0.45
CA GLY A 78 6.09 -4.06 0.52
C GLY A 78 6.32 -4.84 -0.77
N ALA A 79 5.81 -4.37 -1.92
CA ALA A 79 6.15 -4.92 -3.23
C ALA A 79 7.65 -4.87 -3.54
N VAL A 80 8.35 -3.84 -3.04
CA VAL A 80 9.81 -3.79 -3.06
C VAL A 80 10.30 -3.98 -1.64
N THR A 81 11.14 -5.00 -1.42
CA THR A 81 11.77 -5.29 -0.13
C THR A 81 13.29 -5.23 -0.25
N TYR A 82 13.95 -4.77 0.80
CA TYR A 82 15.40 -4.82 0.88
C TYR A 82 15.87 -6.26 1.11
N ALA A 83 17.04 -6.63 0.58
CA ALA A 83 17.54 -8.00 0.64
C ALA A 83 18.91 -8.14 1.35
N VAL A 84 19.58 -7.04 1.71
CA VAL A 84 20.96 -7.04 2.22
C VAL A 84 21.10 -6.26 3.54
N PRO A 85 20.74 -6.85 4.69
CA PRO A 85 20.02 -8.11 4.81
C PRO A 85 18.51 -7.90 4.65
N GLY A 86 17.75 -8.99 4.57
CA GLY A 86 16.31 -8.93 4.47
C GLY A 86 15.62 -8.49 5.79
N PRO A 87 14.37 -7.98 5.72
CA PRO A 87 13.63 -7.46 6.87
C PRO A 87 13.50 -8.43 8.05
N ALA A 88 13.39 -9.73 7.79
CA ALA A 88 13.26 -10.74 8.84
C ALA A 88 14.50 -10.80 9.73
N VAL A 89 15.69 -10.71 9.13
CA VAL A 89 16.97 -10.71 9.86
C VAL A 89 17.16 -9.37 10.56
N ASP A 90 16.93 -8.27 9.85
CA ASP A 90 17.14 -6.93 10.42
C ASP A 90 16.22 -6.64 11.60
N PHE A 91 14.92 -6.88 11.46
CA PHE A 91 14.00 -6.56 12.56
C PHE A 91 14.12 -7.52 13.75
N GLU A 92 14.62 -8.73 13.54
CA GLU A 92 14.99 -9.62 14.64
C GLU A 92 16.24 -9.11 15.37
N ARG A 93 17.26 -8.62 14.65
CA ARG A 93 18.42 -7.95 15.27
C ARG A 93 17.99 -6.73 16.09
N LEU A 94 17.11 -5.89 15.53
CA LEU A 94 16.56 -4.71 16.22
C LEU A 94 15.85 -5.10 17.52
N ARG A 95 14.97 -6.10 17.46
CA ARG A 95 14.24 -6.61 18.63
C ARG A 95 15.20 -7.14 19.69
N ILE A 96 16.17 -7.96 19.30
CA ILE A 96 17.17 -8.51 20.22
C ILE A 96 17.97 -7.39 20.88
N LEU A 97 18.48 -6.42 20.11
CA LEU A 97 19.27 -5.31 20.62
C LEU A 97 18.54 -4.54 21.72
N LEU A 98 17.32 -4.07 21.43
CA LEU A 98 16.54 -3.26 22.37
C LEU A 98 16.04 -4.09 23.56
N SER A 99 15.51 -5.28 23.32
CA SER A 99 14.98 -6.13 24.41
C SER A 99 16.07 -6.59 25.37
N ARG A 100 17.28 -6.91 24.89
CA ARG A 100 18.40 -7.31 25.74
C ARG A 100 18.96 -6.15 26.54
N TYR A 101 19.05 -4.96 25.95
CA TYR A 101 19.45 -3.75 26.68
C TYR A 101 18.50 -3.44 27.84
N LEU A 102 17.18 -3.45 27.58
CA LEU A 102 16.17 -3.23 28.61
C LEU A 102 16.20 -4.33 29.68
N ALA A 103 16.35 -5.60 29.29
CA ALA A 103 16.46 -6.72 30.23
C ALA A 103 17.72 -6.65 31.12
N ALA A 104 18.78 -5.99 30.65
CA ALA A 104 19.99 -5.74 31.44
C ALA A 104 19.86 -4.55 32.42
N GLY A 105 18.68 -3.93 32.52
CA GLY A 105 18.43 -2.77 33.38
C GLY A 105 18.74 -1.42 32.72
N GLY A 106 19.03 -1.41 31.42
CA GLY A 106 19.19 -0.19 30.66
C GLY A 106 17.88 0.62 30.59
N THR A 107 17.99 1.93 30.63
CA THR A 107 16.84 2.86 30.52
C THR A 107 17.02 3.77 29.31
N ALA A 108 15.91 4.33 28.81
CA ALA A 108 15.88 5.33 27.74
C ALA A 108 16.77 4.98 26.53
N PRO A 109 16.64 3.78 25.92
CA PRO A 109 17.49 3.40 24.79
C PRO A 109 17.23 4.32 23.59
N MET A 110 18.30 4.67 22.89
CA MET A 110 18.25 5.40 21.63
C MET A 110 18.94 4.56 20.56
N LEU A 111 18.26 4.33 19.45
CA LEU A 111 18.79 3.53 18.35
C LEU A 111 19.63 4.42 17.44
N LEU A 112 20.94 4.16 17.32
CA LEU A 112 21.81 4.85 16.37
C LEU A 112 21.95 4.00 15.10
N VAL A 113 21.20 4.36 14.07
CA VAL A 113 21.23 3.72 12.75
C VAL A 113 22.39 4.30 11.94
N TYR A 114 23.25 3.44 11.40
CA TYR A 114 24.39 3.86 10.60
C TYR A 114 24.70 2.83 9.50
N ASP A 115 25.36 3.31 8.45
CA ASP A 115 25.88 2.50 7.34
C ASP A 115 27.41 2.41 7.39
N HIS A 116 28.02 1.90 6.32
CA HIS A 116 29.47 1.77 6.24
C HIS A 116 30.22 3.12 6.36
N ALA A 117 29.65 4.23 5.86
CA ALA A 117 30.26 5.54 6.03
C ALA A 117 30.22 5.99 7.51
N GLY A 118 29.14 5.67 8.21
CA GLY A 118 29.02 5.89 9.65
C GLY A 118 30.00 5.05 10.46
N GLU A 119 30.35 3.84 10.01
CA GLU A 119 31.28 2.96 10.72
C GLU A 119 32.65 3.60 10.93
N GLU A 120 33.18 4.29 9.91
CA GLU A 120 34.47 4.99 10.01
C GLU A 120 34.43 6.09 11.09
N ILE A 121 33.33 6.86 11.13
CA ILE A 121 33.14 7.91 12.13
C ILE A 121 32.99 7.32 13.53
N LEU A 122 32.15 6.31 13.71
CA LEU A 122 31.95 5.67 15.02
C LEU A 122 33.25 5.03 15.50
N SER A 123 34.06 4.50 14.60
CA SER A 123 35.39 3.99 14.93
C SER A 123 36.34 5.11 15.36
N ALA A 124 36.25 6.31 14.78
CA ALA A 124 37.04 7.47 15.22
C ALA A 124 36.60 7.95 16.62
N ILE A 125 35.28 8.08 16.84
CA ILE A 125 34.70 8.43 18.15
C ILE A 125 35.15 7.43 19.22
N GLY A 126 35.10 6.12 18.93
CA GLY A 126 35.52 5.09 19.88
C GLY A 126 37.02 5.05 20.17
N ARG A 127 37.88 5.50 19.24
CA ARG A 127 39.35 5.49 19.40
C ARG A 127 39.90 6.77 20.03
N PHE A 128 39.34 7.93 19.66
CA PHE A 128 39.88 9.24 19.99
C PHE A 128 38.97 10.07 20.88
N GLY A 129 37.68 9.73 20.96
CA GLY A 129 36.69 10.39 21.79
C GLY A 129 36.41 9.65 23.10
N ARG A 130 35.27 10.00 23.70
CA ARG A 130 34.66 9.39 24.89
C ARG A 130 33.90 8.09 24.57
N GLY A 131 33.68 7.79 23.30
CA GLY A 131 32.85 6.67 22.85
C GLY A 131 31.36 7.03 22.84
N LEU A 132 30.51 6.01 22.68
CA LEU A 132 29.06 6.22 22.66
C LEU A 132 28.49 6.39 24.08
N PRO A 133 27.47 7.25 24.28
CA PRO A 133 26.68 7.26 25.50
C PRO A 133 26.10 5.86 25.79
N ALA A 134 25.98 5.48 27.06
CA ALA A 134 25.59 4.13 27.46
C ALA A 134 24.20 3.69 26.96
N ASN A 135 23.30 4.64 26.72
CA ASN A 135 21.96 4.40 26.18
C ASN A 135 21.86 4.60 24.66
N VAL A 136 22.97 4.88 23.96
CA VAL A 136 23.02 4.94 22.49
C VAL A 136 23.45 3.58 21.96
N LEU A 137 22.54 2.89 21.29
CA LEU A 137 22.74 1.53 20.81
C LEU A 137 23.03 1.55 19.30
N PRO A 138 24.26 1.23 18.86
CA PRO A 138 24.60 1.21 17.45
C PRO A 138 23.88 0.06 16.73
N TYR A 139 23.27 0.39 15.59
CA TYR A 139 22.52 -0.53 14.74
C TYR A 139 22.96 -0.35 13.27
N SER A 140 23.77 -1.29 12.79
CA SER A 140 24.31 -1.25 11.42
C SER A 140 23.32 -1.79 10.41
N ILE A 141 23.14 -1.03 9.32
CA ILE A 141 22.44 -1.43 8.10
C ILE A 141 23.32 -1.14 6.88
N ASN A 142 22.95 -1.66 5.71
CA ASN A 142 23.77 -1.45 4.52
C ASN A 142 23.75 0.01 4.04
N GLU A 143 22.57 0.65 4.04
CA GLU A 143 22.39 2.06 3.63
C GLU A 143 21.32 2.71 4.50
N VAL A 144 21.61 3.89 5.05
CA VAL A 144 20.69 4.56 5.99
C VAL A 144 19.36 4.99 5.37
N THR A 145 19.34 5.23 4.05
CA THR A 145 18.12 5.56 3.31
C THR A 145 17.15 4.38 3.15
N ALA A 146 17.55 3.17 3.52
CA ALA A 146 16.66 2.01 3.64
C ALA A 146 15.79 2.06 4.92
N ALA A 147 16.11 2.94 5.89
CA ALA A 147 15.29 3.14 7.06
C ALA A 147 13.92 3.73 6.65
N GLY A 148 12.88 2.93 6.85
CA GLY A 148 11.49 3.29 6.56
C GLY A 148 10.62 3.38 7.80
N LEU A 149 9.33 3.65 7.57
CA LEU A 149 8.33 3.78 8.63
C LEU A 149 8.22 2.51 9.51
N ASP A 150 8.45 1.32 8.93
CA ASP A 150 8.49 0.06 9.66
C ASP A 150 9.63 0.01 10.69
N LEU A 151 10.85 0.44 10.34
CA LEU A 151 11.96 0.50 11.29
C LEU A 151 11.67 1.51 12.41
N LEU A 152 11.19 2.71 12.07
CA LEU A 152 10.91 3.78 13.03
C LEU A 152 9.83 3.36 14.04
N LEU A 153 8.72 2.81 13.55
CA LEU A 153 7.62 2.35 14.41
C LEU A 153 8.00 1.14 15.25
N LEU A 154 8.73 0.17 14.69
CA LEU A 154 9.23 -0.98 15.45
C LEU A 154 10.22 -0.57 16.53
N ALA A 155 11.15 0.35 16.24
CA ALA A 155 12.09 0.86 17.22
C ALA A 155 11.33 1.51 18.39
N ALA A 156 10.33 2.34 18.11
CA ALA A 156 9.46 2.96 19.11
C ALA A 156 8.70 1.91 19.93
N ALA A 157 8.09 0.91 19.28
CA ALA A 157 7.35 -0.16 19.95
C ALA A 157 8.24 -1.03 20.84
N TYR A 158 9.48 -1.30 20.42
CA TYR A 158 10.48 -2.00 21.24
C TYR A 158 11.16 -1.11 22.30
N GLY A 159 10.69 0.13 22.45
CA GLY A 159 11.03 1.00 23.57
C GLY A 159 12.14 2.01 23.31
N ALA A 160 12.58 2.19 22.06
CA ALA A 160 13.53 3.25 21.72
C ALA A 160 12.87 4.63 21.94
N GLU A 161 13.47 5.45 22.78
CA GLU A 161 13.01 6.82 23.04
C GLU A 161 13.29 7.73 21.84
N ALA A 162 14.38 7.45 21.11
CA ALA A 162 14.72 8.10 19.86
C ALA A 162 15.42 7.16 18.88
N THR A 163 15.31 7.47 17.59
CA THR A 163 16.08 6.88 16.50
C THR A 163 16.96 7.97 15.88
N LEU A 164 18.27 7.80 15.96
CA LEU A 164 19.29 8.71 15.43
C LEU A 164 19.84 8.09 14.16
N ILE A 165 19.73 8.78 13.03
CA ILE A 165 20.16 8.27 11.73
C ILE A 165 21.39 9.05 11.30
N LEU A 166 22.54 8.39 11.36
CA LEU A 166 23.81 8.98 10.99
C LEU A 166 23.97 8.96 9.48
N CYS A 167 24.03 10.14 8.85
CA CYS A 167 24.14 10.31 7.41
C CYS A 167 25.44 11.04 7.04
N PRO A 168 26.62 10.41 7.23
CA PRO A 168 27.88 11.10 7.02
C PRO A 168 28.25 11.00 5.55
N ARG A 169 28.05 12.10 4.82
CA ARG A 169 28.36 12.24 3.39
C ARG A 169 27.49 11.38 2.47
N ARG A 170 26.34 11.91 2.06
CA ARG A 170 25.76 11.71 0.71
C ARG A 170 24.62 12.72 0.47
N GLN A 171 24.70 13.39 -0.68
CA GLN A 171 23.69 14.21 -1.37
C GLN A 171 22.44 14.55 -0.53
N THR A 172 22.39 15.76 0.02
CA THR A 172 21.22 16.34 0.69
C THR A 172 19.92 16.12 -0.10
N ASP A 173 20.01 16.10 -1.43
CA ASP A 173 18.88 15.92 -2.35
C ASP A 173 18.25 14.51 -2.26
N ALA A 174 19.00 13.51 -1.78
CA ALA A 174 18.54 12.12 -1.68
C ALA A 174 17.89 11.78 -0.33
N LEU A 175 17.79 12.72 0.61
CA LEU A 175 17.20 12.48 1.94
C LEU A 175 15.70 12.76 2.01
N GLY A 176 15.09 13.33 0.97
CA GLY A 176 13.67 13.70 0.96
C GLY A 176 12.73 12.54 1.28
N GLY A 177 13.01 11.35 0.72
CA GLY A 177 12.26 10.13 1.04
C GLY A 177 12.32 9.76 2.52
N LEU A 178 13.52 9.79 3.12
CA LEU A 178 13.72 9.50 4.55
C LEU A 178 13.03 10.54 5.44
N GLN A 179 13.17 11.83 5.11
CA GLN A 179 12.52 12.93 5.83
C GLN A 179 10.99 12.77 5.84
N SER A 180 10.40 12.42 4.69
CA SER A 180 8.96 12.15 4.60
C SER A 180 8.52 10.98 5.49
N GLN A 181 9.31 9.90 5.58
CA GLN A 181 9.01 8.79 6.49
C GLN A 181 9.09 9.19 7.97
N ILE A 182 10.09 10.01 8.33
CA ILE A 182 10.23 10.56 9.68
C ILE A 182 9.02 11.45 10.03
N GLU A 183 8.64 12.36 9.13
CA GLU A 183 7.50 13.26 9.33
C GLU A 183 6.20 12.48 9.58
N ILE A 184 5.94 11.43 8.80
CA ILE A 184 4.79 10.54 9.00
C ILE A 184 4.88 9.85 10.37
N ALA A 185 6.03 9.26 10.72
CA ALA A 185 6.22 8.56 11.99
C ALA A 185 5.99 9.51 13.18
N GLU A 186 6.60 10.69 13.15
CA GLU A 186 6.46 11.69 14.21
C GLU A 186 5.04 12.23 14.33
N THR A 187 4.34 12.43 13.20
CA THR A 187 2.94 12.86 13.21
C THR A 187 2.05 11.81 13.91
N ILE A 188 2.26 10.52 13.59
CA ILE A 188 1.53 9.42 14.23
C ILE A 188 1.84 9.36 15.73
N LEU A 189 3.13 9.30 16.11
CA LEU A 189 3.55 9.15 17.50
C LEU A 189 3.13 10.35 18.36
N LYS A 190 3.22 11.57 17.81
CA LYS A 190 2.74 12.79 18.47
C LYS A 190 1.22 12.78 18.63
N GLY A 191 0.48 12.38 17.60
CA GLY A 191 -0.98 12.26 17.66
C GLY A 191 -1.43 11.22 18.70
N MET A 192 -0.69 10.12 18.83
CA MET A 192 -0.89 9.10 19.87
C MET A 192 -0.47 9.55 21.27
N SER A 193 0.15 10.73 21.40
CA SER A 193 0.68 11.25 22.67
C SER A 193 1.66 10.29 23.38
N VAL A 194 2.33 9.41 22.62
CA VAL A 194 3.39 8.55 23.13
C VAL A 194 4.72 9.29 23.07
N GLY A 195 5.37 9.46 24.23
CA GLY A 195 6.61 10.24 24.39
C GLY A 195 7.88 9.56 23.87
N VAL A 196 7.78 8.71 22.84
CA VAL A 196 8.87 7.83 22.35
C VAL A 196 8.99 7.88 20.84
N GLY A 197 10.06 7.29 20.30
CA GLY A 197 10.18 7.05 18.86
C GLY A 197 10.47 8.28 18.01
N ARG A 198 10.93 9.40 18.61
CA ARG A 198 11.36 10.57 17.82
C ARG A 198 12.52 10.19 16.91
N ALA A 199 12.61 10.79 15.72
CA ALA A 199 13.68 10.46 14.79
C ALA A 199 14.46 11.70 14.37
N PHE A 200 15.79 11.59 14.35
CA PHE A 200 16.68 12.69 14.02
C PHE A 200 17.69 12.26 12.96
N ILE A 201 17.85 13.08 11.93
CA ILE A 201 18.93 12.93 10.96
C ILE A 201 20.15 13.67 11.49
N LEU A 202 21.26 12.95 11.62
CA LEU A 202 22.58 13.49 11.93
C LEU A 202 23.37 13.59 10.64
N ASP A 203 23.15 14.67 9.89
CA ASP A 203 23.91 15.03 8.69
C ASP A 203 25.14 15.82 9.11
N GLU A 204 26.19 15.10 9.49
CA GLU A 204 27.46 15.65 9.95
C GLU A 204 28.59 14.67 9.59
N VAL A 205 29.79 15.20 9.42
CA VAL A 205 30.98 14.42 9.03
C VAL A 205 32.10 14.49 10.06
N ASP A 206 32.04 15.48 10.97
CA ASP A 206 33.02 15.65 12.04
C ASP A 206 32.69 14.72 13.23
N PRO A 207 33.57 13.76 13.58
CA PRO A 207 33.39 12.86 14.71
C PRO A 207 33.15 13.58 16.05
N ASP A 208 33.83 14.70 16.30
CA ASP A 208 33.77 15.40 17.59
C ASP A 208 32.41 16.10 17.76
N ILE A 209 31.87 16.66 16.67
CA ILE A 209 30.55 17.28 16.64
C ILE A 209 29.47 16.21 16.82
N ILE A 210 29.61 15.07 16.13
CA ILE A 210 28.65 13.95 16.24
C ILE A 210 28.65 13.41 17.67
N GLU A 211 29.82 13.15 18.25
CA GLU A 211 29.95 12.69 19.63
C GLU A 211 29.24 13.66 20.60
N THR A 212 29.52 14.96 20.47
CA THR A 212 28.92 16.00 21.32
C THR A 212 27.39 15.96 21.23
N LYS A 213 26.84 15.94 20.01
CA LYS A 213 25.39 15.86 19.76
C LYS A 213 24.79 14.58 20.36
N LEU A 214 25.45 13.43 20.23
CA LEU A 214 24.98 12.17 20.79
C LEU A 214 24.86 12.24 22.32
N PHE A 215 25.86 12.82 23.01
CA PHE A 215 25.80 13.01 24.46
C PHE A 215 24.74 14.04 24.89
N GLU A 216 24.57 15.14 24.15
CA GLU A 216 23.54 16.15 24.43
C GLU A 216 22.13 15.55 24.31
N ILE A 217 21.87 14.83 23.21
CA ILE A 217 20.58 14.17 22.99
C ILE A 217 20.35 13.12 24.07
N ALA A 218 21.36 12.29 24.39
CA ALA A 218 21.28 11.26 25.42
C ALA A 218 20.94 11.84 26.80
N ALA A 219 21.58 12.95 27.18
CA ALA A 219 21.34 13.60 28.46
C ALA A 219 19.94 14.21 28.57
N SER A 220 19.35 14.65 27.45
CA SER A 220 17.99 15.18 27.43
C SER A 220 16.89 14.11 27.60
N ARG A 221 17.25 12.83 27.49
CA ARG A 221 16.34 11.68 27.41
C ARG A 221 16.53 10.73 28.59
N THR A 222 15.99 11.11 29.74
CA THR A 222 16.17 10.39 31.01
C THR A 222 14.90 9.84 31.61
N LYS A 223 13.73 10.16 31.03
CA LYS A 223 12.44 9.80 31.61
C LYS A 223 12.13 8.30 31.50
N GLY A 224 12.82 7.58 30.61
CA GLY A 224 12.58 6.16 30.40
C GLY A 224 11.20 5.89 29.78
N LEU A 225 10.91 4.61 29.52
CA LEU A 225 9.68 4.21 28.86
C LEU A 225 8.50 4.31 29.84
N ALA A 226 7.44 5.03 29.46
CA ALA A 226 6.23 5.16 30.27
C ALA A 226 5.32 3.92 30.23
N PHE A 227 5.69 2.92 29.44
CA PHE A 227 4.94 1.69 29.23
C PHE A 227 5.88 0.49 29.04
N GLU A 228 5.34 -0.73 29.01
CA GLU A 228 6.14 -1.94 28.76
C GLU A 228 6.48 -2.08 27.27
N ALA A 229 7.76 -2.21 26.94
CA ALA A 229 8.21 -2.43 25.56
C ALA A 229 7.64 -3.71 24.94
N ALA A 230 7.41 -3.68 23.63
CA ALA A 230 6.90 -4.80 22.87
C ALA A 230 7.81 -6.05 22.97
N LYS A 231 7.17 -7.22 22.98
CA LYS A 231 7.85 -8.55 22.97
C LYS A 231 7.43 -9.43 21.79
N PHE A 232 6.58 -8.92 20.89
CA PHE A 232 6.14 -9.67 19.72
C PHE A 232 7.31 -9.92 18.75
N LEU A 233 7.18 -10.95 17.92
CA LEU A 233 8.09 -11.18 16.79
C LEU A 233 7.63 -10.34 15.59
N PRO A 234 8.52 -9.67 14.84
CA PRO A 234 8.18 -8.81 13.71
C PRO A 234 7.85 -9.66 12.46
N LEU A 235 6.75 -10.41 12.52
CA LEU A 235 6.31 -11.34 11.47
C LEU A 235 5.48 -10.62 10.38
N GLY A 236 5.34 -11.29 9.23
CA GLY A 236 4.48 -10.85 8.13
C GLY A 236 5.16 -9.91 7.14
N GLY A 237 4.35 -9.27 6.29
CA GLY A 237 4.79 -8.26 5.34
C GLY A 237 5.10 -6.92 6.01
N LYS A 238 5.47 -5.93 5.20
CA LYS A 238 5.78 -4.57 5.68
C LYS A 238 4.60 -3.93 6.41
N ARG A 239 3.38 -4.09 5.86
CA ARG A 239 2.16 -3.57 6.51
C ARG A 239 1.84 -4.27 7.83
N ASP A 240 2.02 -5.58 7.91
CA ASP A 240 1.75 -6.33 9.14
C ASP A 240 2.67 -5.86 10.27
N ARG A 241 3.97 -5.70 9.99
CA ARG A 241 4.94 -5.18 10.97
C ARG A 241 4.60 -3.76 11.45
N MET A 242 4.21 -2.88 10.54
CA MET A 242 3.76 -1.53 10.91
C MET A 242 2.52 -1.59 11.81
N TRP A 243 1.51 -2.38 11.45
CA TRP A 243 0.30 -2.52 12.27
C TRP A 243 0.57 -3.19 13.63
N LEU A 244 1.47 -4.17 13.71
CA LEU A 244 1.90 -4.75 14.99
C LEU A 244 2.53 -3.70 15.92
N ALA A 245 3.42 -2.86 15.38
CA ALA A 245 4.03 -1.77 16.14
C ALA A 245 2.98 -0.73 16.58
N LEU A 246 2.11 -0.31 15.66
CA LEU A 246 1.06 0.67 15.90
C LEU A 246 0.04 0.18 16.93
N ASP A 247 -0.46 -1.05 16.81
CA ASP A 247 -1.40 -1.65 17.76
C ASP A 247 -0.78 -1.78 19.16
N HIS A 248 0.53 -2.03 19.26
CA HIS A 248 1.23 -2.03 20.54
C HIS A 248 1.34 -0.62 21.14
N LEU A 249 1.77 0.36 20.35
CA LEU A 249 1.88 1.76 20.79
C LEU A 249 0.51 2.31 21.22
N GLN A 250 -0.56 1.97 20.50
CA GLN A 250 -1.92 2.47 20.76
C GLN A 250 -2.48 1.97 22.09
N LYS A 251 -2.16 0.73 22.50
CA LYS A 251 -2.56 0.21 23.82
C LYS A 251 -2.02 1.06 24.97
N ASN A 252 -0.97 1.83 24.72
CA ASN A 252 -0.31 2.70 25.69
C ASN A 252 -0.59 4.19 25.45
N ALA A 253 -1.40 4.52 24.43
CA ALA A 253 -1.79 5.88 24.09
C ALA A 253 -3.04 6.28 24.90
N VAL A 254 -2.84 7.05 25.98
CA VAL A 254 -3.94 7.51 26.84
C VAL A 254 -4.50 8.83 26.30
N GLY A 255 -5.80 8.87 26.01
CA GLY A 255 -6.51 10.10 25.61
C GLY A 255 -6.14 10.63 24.22
N ALA A 256 -5.50 9.81 23.39
CA ALA A 256 -5.13 10.19 22.03
C ALA A 256 -6.37 10.38 21.14
N PRO A 257 -6.42 11.46 20.33
CA PRO A 257 -7.45 11.61 19.31
C PRO A 257 -7.37 10.48 18.28
N SER A 258 -8.53 9.97 17.88
CA SER A 258 -8.70 9.06 16.74
C SER A 258 -9.90 9.57 15.93
N PRO A 259 -9.76 9.89 14.64
CA PRO A 259 -8.57 9.73 13.80
C PRO A 259 -7.48 10.81 14.01
N ILE A 260 -6.24 10.47 13.67
CA ILE A 260 -5.09 11.38 13.58
C ILE A 260 -4.90 11.79 12.11
N ALA A 261 -4.91 13.09 11.82
CA ALA A 261 -4.62 13.59 10.47
C ALA A 261 -3.14 13.38 10.11
N LEU A 262 -2.87 12.95 8.87
CA LEU A 262 -1.51 12.67 8.39
C LEU A 262 -1.11 13.61 7.24
N PRO A 263 0.19 13.83 7.02
CA PRO A 263 0.66 14.59 5.86
C PRO A 263 0.34 13.86 4.54
N THR A 264 0.30 14.64 3.46
CA THR A 264 0.16 14.12 2.10
C THR A 264 1.25 13.09 1.81
N GLY A 265 0.88 11.96 1.20
CA GLY A 265 1.82 10.86 0.92
C GLY A 265 1.88 9.80 2.01
N ALA A 266 1.20 9.97 3.14
CA ALA A 266 1.06 8.91 4.13
C ALA A 266 0.41 7.64 3.52
N PRO A 267 0.89 6.43 3.87
CA PRO A 267 0.36 5.16 3.36
C PRO A 267 -0.85 4.65 4.17
N PHE A 268 -1.48 5.52 4.95
CA PHE A 268 -2.66 5.26 5.76
C PHE A 268 -3.69 6.36 5.48
N GLY A 269 -4.96 5.97 5.43
CA GLY A 269 -6.04 6.92 5.23
C GLY A 269 -7.36 6.27 4.92
N ALA A 270 -8.41 7.09 4.96
CA ALA A 270 -9.73 6.70 4.57
C ALA A 270 -10.05 7.07 3.13
N VAL A 271 -11.11 6.45 2.63
CA VAL A 271 -11.78 6.83 1.40
C VAL A 271 -13.17 7.34 1.78
N SER A 272 -13.51 8.52 1.26
CA SER A 272 -14.83 9.13 1.40
C SER A 272 -15.52 9.16 0.04
N VAL A 273 -16.79 8.80 0.00
CA VAL A 273 -17.58 8.69 -1.24
C VAL A 273 -18.79 9.61 -1.09
N ASN A 274 -18.98 10.52 -2.05
CA ASN A 274 -20.23 11.26 -2.13
C ASN A 274 -21.33 10.32 -2.62
N VAL A 275 -22.23 9.95 -1.69
CA VAL A 275 -23.32 8.99 -1.92
C VAL A 275 -24.28 9.48 -3.01
N GLU A 276 -24.58 10.78 -3.06
CA GLU A 276 -25.57 11.33 -4.01
C GLU A 276 -25.14 11.17 -5.47
N GLY A 277 -23.83 11.21 -5.74
CA GLY A 277 -23.29 11.00 -7.09
C GLY A 277 -22.75 9.59 -7.32
N CYS A 278 -22.87 8.67 -6.36
CA CYS A 278 -22.32 7.32 -6.49
C CYS A 278 -23.33 6.39 -7.17
N THR A 279 -23.01 5.92 -8.37
CA THR A 279 -23.86 4.99 -9.14
C THR A 279 -23.70 3.51 -8.75
N LEU A 280 -22.89 3.21 -7.72
CA LEU A 280 -22.48 1.85 -7.33
C LEU A 280 -22.02 0.97 -8.52
N CYS A 281 -21.33 1.55 -9.50
CA CYS A 281 -20.78 0.81 -10.64
C CYS A 281 -19.64 -0.17 -10.28
N LEU A 282 -19.16 -0.14 -9.03
CA LEU A 282 -18.09 -0.99 -8.47
C LEU A 282 -16.75 -0.93 -9.20
N ALA A 283 -16.53 0.02 -10.12
CA ALA A 283 -15.25 0.20 -10.80
C ALA A 283 -14.08 0.42 -9.82
N CYS A 284 -14.36 1.05 -8.67
CA CYS A 284 -13.37 1.26 -7.61
C CYS A 284 -12.98 -0.03 -6.87
N VAL A 285 -13.89 -1.01 -6.74
CA VAL A 285 -13.62 -2.34 -6.16
C VAL A 285 -12.70 -3.10 -7.10
N SER A 286 -13.06 -3.19 -8.38
CA SER A 286 -12.25 -3.85 -9.41
C SER A 286 -10.86 -3.23 -9.56
N ALA A 287 -10.73 -1.91 -9.35
CA ALA A 287 -9.45 -1.23 -9.42
C ALA A 287 -8.60 -1.36 -8.14
N CYS A 288 -9.16 -1.75 -7.00
CA CYS A 288 -8.43 -1.80 -5.73
C CYS A 288 -7.50 -3.02 -5.68
N PRO A 289 -6.16 -2.85 -5.72
CA PRO A 289 -5.24 -3.99 -5.72
C PRO A 289 -5.07 -4.60 -4.32
N THR A 290 -5.29 -3.81 -3.26
CA THR A 290 -5.10 -4.26 -1.87
C THR A 290 -6.36 -4.89 -1.26
N GLY A 291 -7.47 -4.94 -1.99
CA GLY A 291 -8.75 -5.41 -1.46
C GLY A 291 -9.35 -4.52 -0.36
N ALA A 292 -8.96 -3.24 -0.31
CA ALA A 292 -9.51 -2.28 0.67
C ALA A 292 -10.94 -1.84 0.35
N LEU A 293 -11.38 -1.93 -0.91
CA LEU A 293 -12.77 -1.71 -1.32
C LEU A 293 -13.37 -3.07 -1.69
N LEU A 294 -14.59 -3.32 -1.23
CA LEU A 294 -15.27 -4.62 -1.31
C LEU A 294 -16.70 -4.41 -1.81
N ASP A 295 -17.18 -5.34 -2.61
CA ASP A 295 -18.56 -5.45 -3.04
C ASP A 295 -19.35 -6.45 -2.16
N ASN A 296 -20.63 -6.62 -2.48
CA ASN A 296 -21.49 -7.64 -1.90
C ASN A 296 -22.21 -8.39 -3.04
N PRO A 297 -22.14 -9.72 -3.08
CA PRO A 297 -22.75 -10.50 -4.16
C PRO A 297 -24.29 -10.52 -4.10
N GLU A 298 -24.89 -10.27 -2.94
CA GLU A 298 -26.34 -10.34 -2.75
C GLU A 298 -27.04 -8.99 -2.96
N ARG A 299 -26.33 -7.88 -2.72
CA ARG A 299 -26.90 -6.52 -2.76
C ARG A 299 -25.92 -5.51 -3.34
N PRO A 300 -26.42 -4.47 -4.05
CA PRO A 300 -25.63 -3.29 -4.41
C PRO A 300 -25.06 -2.59 -3.18
N GLN A 301 -23.84 -2.96 -2.79
CA GLN A 301 -23.18 -2.41 -1.62
C GLN A 301 -21.71 -2.14 -1.92
N LEU A 302 -21.21 -1.01 -1.42
CA LEU A 302 -19.80 -0.68 -1.39
C LEU A 302 -19.33 -0.63 0.06
N SER A 303 -18.31 -1.44 0.38
CA SER A 303 -17.69 -1.49 1.70
C SER A 303 -16.20 -1.15 1.63
N PHE A 304 -15.64 -0.69 2.76
CA PHE A 304 -14.26 -0.25 2.87
C PHE A 304 -13.56 -0.77 4.13
N LEU A 305 -12.38 -1.37 3.94
CA LEU A 305 -11.50 -1.82 5.01
C LEU A 305 -10.28 -0.89 5.10
N GLU A 306 -10.29 0.00 6.10
CA GLU A 306 -9.31 1.09 6.23
C GLU A 306 -7.87 0.56 6.41
N ARG A 307 -7.67 -0.50 7.20
CA ARG A 307 -6.33 -1.07 7.44
C ARG A 307 -5.63 -1.63 6.19
N ALA A 308 -6.40 -2.03 5.19
CA ALA A 308 -5.90 -2.53 3.91
C ALA A 308 -5.60 -1.40 2.90
N CYS A 309 -6.06 -0.17 3.16
CA CYS A 309 -5.83 0.95 2.26
C CYS A 309 -4.38 1.47 2.33
N VAL A 310 -3.78 1.69 1.16
CA VAL A 310 -2.41 2.24 1.00
C VAL A 310 -2.40 3.63 0.39
N GLN A 311 -3.58 4.26 0.23
CA GLN A 311 -3.73 5.61 -0.33
C GLN A 311 -3.11 5.76 -1.74
N CYS A 312 -3.22 4.74 -2.59
CA CYS A 312 -2.72 4.76 -3.98
C CYS A 312 -3.60 5.56 -4.95
N GLY A 313 -4.84 5.89 -4.58
CA GLY A 313 -5.70 6.74 -5.40
C GLY A 313 -6.25 6.14 -6.70
N LEU A 314 -5.99 4.86 -6.99
CA LEU A 314 -6.58 4.16 -8.14
C LEU A 314 -8.11 4.19 -8.13
N CYS A 315 -8.74 4.13 -6.95
CA CYS A 315 -10.18 4.26 -6.80
C CYS A 315 -10.69 5.63 -7.25
N ARG A 316 -9.98 6.70 -6.88
CA ARG A 316 -10.30 8.08 -7.27
C ARG A 316 -10.14 8.29 -8.77
N THR A 317 -9.05 7.83 -9.37
CA THR A 317 -8.80 7.98 -10.82
C THR A 317 -9.70 7.07 -11.66
N THR A 318 -10.19 5.98 -11.09
CA THR A 318 -11.08 5.04 -11.79
C THR A 318 -12.55 5.42 -11.73
N CYS A 319 -12.98 6.16 -10.71
CA CYS A 319 -14.38 6.55 -10.54
C CYS A 319 -14.89 7.40 -11.72
N PRO A 320 -15.87 6.93 -12.52
CA PRO A 320 -16.39 7.70 -13.64
C PRO A 320 -17.14 8.96 -13.19
N GLU A 321 -17.76 8.92 -12.02
CA GLU A 321 -18.53 10.05 -11.44
C GLU A 321 -17.64 11.02 -10.64
N SER A 322 -16.35 10.71 -10.46
CA SER A 322 -15.40 11.54 -9.70
C SER A 322 -15.84 11.87 -8.27
N VAL A 323 -16.55 10.95 -7.60
CA VAL A 323 -17.12 11.15 -6.24
C VAL A 323 -16.26 10.65 -5.09
N ILE A 324 -15.03 10.21 -5.37
CA ILE A 324 -14.15 9.58 -4.37
C ILE A 324 -13.05 10.54 -3.92
N THR A 325 -12.95 10.78 -2.61
CA THR A 325 -11.92 11.61 -1.98
C THR A 325 -11.05 10.76 -1.06
N LEU A 326 -9.73 11.01 -1.10
CA LEU A 326 -8.76 10.41 -0.20
C LEU A 326 -8.54 11.31 1.01
N GLU A 327 -8.54 10.71 2.20
CA GLU A 327 -8.30 11.41 3.46
C GLU A 327 -7.07 10.82 4.15
N PRO A 328 -5.88 11.45 4.03
CA PRO A 328 -4.68 11.03 4.74
C PRO A 328 -4.89 11.13 6.25
N ARG A 329 -5.09 9.98 6.90
CA ARG A 329 -5.35 9.87 8.33
C ARG A 329 -5.00 8.48 8.83
N ILE A 330 -4.91 8.31 10.14
CA ILE A 330 -4.89 6.99 10.76
C ILE A 330 -5.91 6.94 11.88
N ASP A 331 -6.77 5.93 11.82
CA ASP A 331 -7.77 5.65 12.84
C ASP A 331 -7.45 4.30 13.50
N PHE A 332 -7.55 4.26 14.82
CA PHE A 332 -7.33 3.06 15.62
C PHE A 332 -8.64 2.45 16.15
N GLY A 333 -9.79 3.00 15.78
CA GLY A 333 -11.10 2.49 16.14
C GLY A 333 -11.33 1.06 15.64
N GLU A 334 -12.16 0.29 16.34
CA GLU A 334 -12.50 -1.09 15.97
C GLU A 334 -13.12 -1.20 14.58
N SER A 335 -13.83 -0.16 14.15
CA SER A 335 -14.43 -0.04 12.81
C SER A 335 -13.42 -0.08 11.67
N THR A 336 -12.12 0.13 11.94
CA THR A 336 -11.05 0.04 10.93
C THR A 336 -10.61 -1.40 10.63
N ARG A 337 -10.94 -2.33 11.53
CA ARG A 337 -10.56 -3.76 11.45
C ARG A 337 -11.56 -4.60 10.67
N ALA A 338 -12.75 -4.06 10.42
CA ALA A 338 -13.80 -4.70 9.65
C ALA A 338 -14.22 -3.81 8.47
N PRO A 339 -14.72 -4.39 7.36
CA PRO A 339 -15.30 -3.61 6.30
C PRO A 339 -16.48 -2.77 6.81
N ARG A 340 -16.40 -1.44 6.63
CA ARG A 340 -17.53 -0.53 6.90
C ARG A 340 -18.27 -0.22 5.61
N MET A 341 -19.59 -0.17 5.67
CA MET A 341 -20.41 0.22 4.54
C MET A 341 -20.20 1.71 4.20
N LEU A 342 -19.96 2.01 2.93
CA LEU A 342 -19.84 3.37 2.39
C LEU A 342 -21.12 3.81 1.68
N ASN A 343 -21.75 2.90 0.92
CA ASN A 343 -22.99 3.15 0.22
C ASN A 343 -23.74 1.82 0.00
N GLU A 344 -25.06 1.86 -0.01
CA GLU A 344 -25.96 0.73 -0.30
C GLU A 344 -27.19 1.25 -1.04
N GLU A 345 -27.67 0.48 -2.01
CA GLU A 345 -28.94 0.73 -2.69
C GLU A 345 -29.75 -0.55 -2.82
N GLU A 346 -31.08 -0.40 -2.90
CA GLU A 346 -31.97 -1.51 -3.23
C GLU A 346 -31.73 -1.97 -4.68
N PRO A 347 -31.63 -3.29 -4.93
CA PRO A 347 -31.52 -3.82 -6.28
C PRO A 347 -32.65 -3.33 -7.18
N PHE A 348 -32.34 -3.16 -8.47
CA PHE A 348 -33.39 -2.91 -9.46
C PHE A 348 -34.10 -4.23 -9.78
N GLU A 349 -35.43 -4.26 -9.73
CA GLU A 349 -36.21 -5.46 -10.05
C GLU A 349 -36.59 -5.49 -11.52
N CYS A 350 -36.47 -6.66 -12.16
CA CYS A 350 -36.85 -6.83 -13.55
C CYS A 350 -38.33 -6.55 -13.79
N VAL A 351 -38.64 -5.61 -14.70
CA VAL A 351 -40.02 -5.25 -15.06
C VAL A 351 -40.84 -6.41 -15.64
N ARG A 352 -40.19 -7.49 -16.12
CA ARG A 352 -40.85 -8.68 -16.68
C ARG A 352 -41.04 -9.82 -15.68
N CYS A 353 -40.06 -10.09 -14.81
CA CYS A 353 -40.08 -11.27 -13.93
C CYS A 353 -39.89 -10.99 -12.43
N GLY A 354 -39.65 -9.74 -12.03
CA GLY A 354 -39.38 -9.35 -10.64
C GLY A 354 -38.02 -9.77 -10.09
N LYS A 355 -37.19 -10.49 -10.85
CA LYS A 355 -35.84 -10.91 -10.41
C LYS A 355 -34.98 -9.65 -10.15
N PRO A 356 -34.33 -9.53 -8.97
CA PRO A 356 -33.41 -8.42 -8.70
C PRO A 356 -32.18 -8.55 -9.61
N PHE A 357 -31.81 -7.46 -10.27
CA PHE A 357 -30.63 -7.39 -11.13
C PHE A 357 -30.08 -5.96 -11.18
N GLY A 358 -28.79 -5.81 -10.85
CA GLY A 358 -28.09 -4.53 -10.95
C GLY A 358 -28.53 -3.48 -9.92
N VAL A 359 -27.93 -2.30 -10.07
CA VAL A 359 -28.13 -1.13 -9.19
C VAL A 359 -29.21 -0.22 -9.79
N ARG A 360 -30.15 0.23 -8.95
CA ARG A 360 -31.22 1.14 -9.37
C ARG A 360 -30.69 2.43 -9.99
N SER A 361 -29.80 3.16 -9.31
CA SER A 361 -29.22 4.41 -9.83
C SER A 361 -28.52 4.23 -11.18
N SER A 362 -27.78 3.13 -11.37
CA SER A 362 -27.14 2.82 -12.65
C SER A 362 -28.16 2.55 -13.77
N VAL A 363 -29.21 1.77 -13.51
CA VAL A 363 -30.25 1.46 -14.52
C VAL A 363 -30.98 2.73 -14.92
N GLU A 364 -31.38 3.56 -13.95
CA GLU A 364 -32.05 4.84 -14.20
C GLU A 364 -31.13 5.80 -14.98
N HIS A 365 -29.87 5.94 -14.56
CA HIS A 365 -28.90 6.77 -15.27
C HIS A 365 -28.65 6.34 -16.73
N MET A 366 -28.58 5.03 -16.98
CA MET A 366 -28.47 4.51 -18.35
C MET A 366 -29.70 4.82 -19.19
N VAL A 367 -30.90 4.65 -18.64
CA VAL A 367 -32.16 4.98 -19.32
C VAL A 367 -32.22 6.47 -19.64
N ASP A 368 -31.86 7.33 -18.69
CA ASP A 368 -31.86 8.79 -18.88
C ASP A 368 -30.84 9.25 -19.93
N LYS A 369 -29.66 8.62 -20.01
CA LYS A 369 -28.68 8.95 -21.06
C LYS A 369 -29.08 8.43 -22.45
N LEU A 370 -29.79 7.30 -22.53
CA LEU A 370 -30.09 6.63 -23.80
C LEU A 370 -31.44 7.02 -24.40
N ARG A 371 -32.34 7.64 -23.63
CA ARG A 371 -33.70 8.02 -24.07
C ARG A 371 -33.72 8.84 -25.37
N ASP A 372 -32.75 9.73 -25.56
CA ASP A 372 -32.70 10.65 -26.69
C ASP A 372 -31.80 10.13 -27.84
N HIS A 373 -31.21 8.94 -27.68
CA HIS A 373 -30.36 8.35 -28.70
C HIS A 373 -31.19 7.75 -29.83
N SER A 374 -30.80 7.97 -31.08
CA SER A 374 -31.54 7.55 -32.29
C SER A 374 -31.89 6.07 -32.36
N MET A 375 -31.09 5.21 -31.71
CA MET A 375 -31.33 3.76 -31.61
C MET A 375 -32.41 3.36 -30.60
N PHE A 376 -32.80 4.24 -29.68
CA PHE A 376 -33.78 3.99 -28.62
C PHE A 376 -35.03 4.87 -28.74
N ALA A 377 -34.93 6.02 -29.41
CA ALA A 377 -36.03 6.96 -29.57
C ALA A 377 -37.20 6.45 -30.45
N ASN A 378 -36.97 5.43 -31.28
CA ASN A 378 -37.94 4.94 -32.27
C ASN A 378 -38.57 3.57 -31.92
N ASP A 379 -38.26 3.01 -30.75
CA ASP A 379 -38.80 1.73 -30.27
C ASP A 379 -39.17 1.85 -28.79
N ASP A 380 -40.47 1.98 -28.49
CA ASP A 380 -40.99 2.12 -27.13
C ASP A 380 -40.55 0.96 -26.22
N ASN A 381 -40.31 -0.24 -26.78
CA ASN A 381 -39.84 -1.41 -26.03
C ASN A 381 -38.32 -1.45 -25.82
N ALA A 382 -37.55 -0.55 -26.44
CA ALA A 382 -36.09 -0.56 -26.36
C ALA A 382 -35.56 -0.15 -24.98
N LEU A 383 -36.20 0.84 -24.35
CA LEU A 383 -35.83 1.29 -23.01
C LEU A 383 -36.21 0.25 -21.94
N ASP A 384 -37.32 -0.47 -22.14
CA ASP A 384 -37.72 -1.52 -21.22
C ASP A 384 -36.78 -2.73 -21.24
N ARG A 385 -36.12 -3.00 -22.37
CA ARG A 385 -35.05 -4.03 -22.42
C ARG A 385 -33.88 -3.72 -21.49
N ILE A 386 -33.56 -2.43 -21.28
CA ILE A 386 -32.52 -2.01 -20.32
C ILE A 386 -32.95 -2.35 -18.89
N ARG A 387 -34.25 -2.20 -18.59
CA ARG A 387 -34.91 -2.53 -17.31
C ARG A 387 -35.23 -4.03 -17.14
N MET A 388 -34.78 -4.90 -18.05
CA MET A 388 -34.94 -6.35 -17.95
C MET A 388 -33.63 -7.05 -17.55
N CYS A 389 -33.75 -8.12 -16.75
CA CYS A 389 -32.64 -9.01 -16.43
C CYS A 389 -32.11 -9.73 -17.68
N ALA A 390 -30.91 -10.31 -17.60
CA ALA A 390 -30.27 -10.98 -18.74
C ALA A 390 -31.19 -12.01 -19.43
N ASP A 391 -31.87 -12.85 -18.65
CA ASP A 391 -32.77 -13.89 -19.15
C ASP A 391 -33.99 -13.30 -19.89
N CYS A 392 -34.64 -12.31 -19.27
CA CYS A 392 -35.82 -11.64 -19.84
C CYS A 392 -35.49 -10.78 -21.06
N ARG A 393 -34.29 -10.19 -21.09
CA ARG A 393 -33.80 -9.40 -22.24
C ARG A 393 -33.58 -10.28 -23.46
N VAL A 394 -32.99 -11.46 -23.27
CA VAL A 394 -32.83 -12.46 -24.34
C VAL A 394 -34.20 -12.91 -24.83
N ALA A 395 -35.12 -13.28 -23.93
CA ALA A 395 -36.47 -13.68 -24.31
C ALA A 395 -37.21 -12.58 -25.10
N ALA A 396 -37.13 -11.32 -24.66
CA ALA A 396 -37.77 -10.18 -25.33
C ALA A 396 -37.21 -9.93 -26.75
N GLN A 397 -35.95 -10.27 -27.00
CA GLN A 397 -35.36 -10.19 -28.34
C GLN A 397 -35.88 -11.29 -29.28
N PHE A 398 -36.33 -12.43 -28.74
CA PHE A 398 -36.99 -13.48 -29.53
C PHE A 398 -38.49 -13.21 -29.73
N ASP A 399 -39.12 -12.36 -28.90
CA ASP A 399 -40.52 -11.99 -28.99
C ASP A 399 -40.81 -10.99 -30.15
N THR A 400 -39.79 -10.36 -30.74
CA THR A 400 -39.92 -9.48 -31.92
C THR A 400 -39.92 -10.24 -33.24
N ASN A 401 -40.48 -9.63 -34.29
CA ASN A 401 -40.60 -10.25 -35.62
C ASN A 401 -39.20 -10.61 -36.16
N GLN A 402 -38.91 -11.91 -36.27
CA GLN A 402 -37.61 -12.44 -36.67
C GLN A 402 -37.55 -12.60 -38.19
N PRO A 403 -36.89 -11.71 -38.94
CA PRO A 403 -36.81 -11.80 -40.40
C PRO A 403 -36.05 -13.04 -40.91
N LEU A 404 -35.31 -13.71 -40.01
CA LEU A 404 -34.55 -14.94 -40.27
C LEU A 404 -35.12 -16.16 -39.52
N ALA A 405 -36.31 -16.06 -38.93
CA ALA A 405 -36.96 -17.23 -38.33
C ALA A 405 -37.22 -18.27 -39.43
N LEU A 406 -36.48 -19.37 -39.37
CA LEU A 406 -36.83 -20.59 -40.09
C LEU A 406 -38.23 -21.02 -39.59
N GLY A 407 -39.08 -21.47 -40.50
CA GLY A 407 -40.42 -21.96 -40.17
C GLY A 407 -40.38 -23.02 -39.05
N PRO A 408 -41.53 -23.34 -38.43
CA PRO A 408 -41.59 -24.29 -37.32
C PRO A 408 -40.83 -25.55 -37.69
N ARG A 409 -39.95 -26.00 -36.78
CA ARG A 409 -39.10 -27.18 -36.98
C ARG A 409 -39.99 -28.31 -37.52
N PRO A 410 -39.70 -28.88 -38.70
CA PRO A 410 -40.54 -29.93 -39.27
C PRO A 410 -40.76 -31.01 -38.23
N ARG A 411 -42.02 -31.44 -38.04
CA ARG A 411 -42.33 -32.49 -37.07
C ARG A 411 -41.41 -33.68 -37.37
N PRO A 412 -40.66 -34.19 -36.38
CA PRO A 412 -39.88 -35.39 -36.56
C PRO A 412 -40.82 -36.49 -37.03
N ARG A 413 -40.59 -37.03 -38.24
CA ARG A 413 -41.36 -38.17 -38.74
C ARG A 413 -41.16 -39.34 -37.78
N THR A 414 -42.25 -39.76 -37.16
CA THR A 414 -42.28 -40.94 -36.30
C THR A 414 -42.52 -42.20 -37.14
N THR A 415 -42.26 -43.38 -36.59
CA THR A 415 -42.56 -44.66 -37.27
C THR A 415 -44.02 -44.76 -37.69
N ASP A 416 -44.94 -44.21 -36.89
CA ASP A 416 -46.38 -44.16 -37.21
C ASP A 416 -46.69 -43.32 -38.45
N ASP A 417 -45.86 -42.32 -38.79
CA ASP A 417 -46.04 -41.50 -39.99
C ASP A 417 -45.63 -42.24 -41.27
N TYR A 418 -44.75 -43.25 -41.17
CA TYR A 418 -44.41 -44.15 -42.28
C TYR A 418 -45.48 -45.23 -42.47
N LEU A 419 -45.99 -45.78 -41.36
CA LEU A 419 -47.06 -46.78 -41.41
C LEU A 419 -48.39 -46.23 -41.96
N ARG A 420 -48.62 -44.92 -41.83
CA ARG A 420 -49.78 -44.24 -42.44
C ARG A 420 -49.61 -43.91 -43.92
N SER A 421 -48.38 -43.74 -44.42
CA SER A 421 -48.15 -43.46 -45.86
C SER A 421 -48.21 -44.70 -46.73
N ASP A 422 -48.03 -45.88 -46.14
CA ASP A 422 -48.00 -47.16 -46.86
C ASP A 422 -49.38 -47.87 -46.86
N GLY A 423 -50.44 -47.20 -46.41
CA GLY A 423 -51.80 -47.74 -46.27
C GLY A 423 -52.83 -47.24 -47.29
N GLU A 424 -52.41 -46.50 -48.32
CA GLU A 424 -53.28 -46.01 -49.43
C GLU A 424 -52.93 -46.66 -50.78
N GLU A 425 -52.57 -47.95 -50.78
CA GLU A 425 -52.66 -48.81 -51.98
C GLU A 425 -53.46 -50.06 -51.63
N ASP A 426 -54.78 -49.96 -51.78
CA ASP A 426 -55.68 -51.04 -52.24
C ASP A 426 -57.03 -50.45 -52.71
#